data_AF-A0A954JG95-F1
#
_entry.id   AF-A0A954JG95-F1
#
_cell.length_a   1.000
_cell.length_b   1.000
_cell.length_c   1.000
_cell.angle_alpha   90.00
_cell.angle_beta   90.00
_cell.angle_gamma   90.00
#
_symmetry.space_group_name_H-M   'P 1'
#
loop_
_entity.id
_entity.type
_entity.pdbx_description
1 polymer ?
#
loop_
_entity_poly.entity_id
_entity_poly.type
_entity_poly.pdbx_seq_one_letter_code
_entity_poly.pdbx_strand_id
1 'polypeptide(L)'
;MLPGYCDAVQDSASTVHRHGDVRGDGTHARRGVAESSEFLQPRAAAQAQRNRMIAETHREIEAAKKVLEAVEKKGTATKAEIDKFASQLQTSARQLKGTTQAETEARKKLEKIETAILEREGDDSEYAKKIDEIDDVQLRLEQEFHRILKRPENLKADEDIDQHRLLELASVTPEERAKLKRDAKYAEAEDHLIKACHDLTSIEHGLFLKDKEWKAANAARTAAHEDRQQDATDTRRNGMAASQAKRELKSLASLAAEARSVIAAGEARLRQLGASGR
;
A
#
# COMPACT_ATOMS: atom_id res chain seq x y z
N MET A 1 4.32 8.97 17.76
CA MET A 1 5.53 9.14 18.60
C MET A 1 6.71 8.60 17.82
N LEU A 2 7.79 9.40 17.82
CA LEU A 2 9.05 9.42 17.06
C LEU A 2 9.92 8.14 17.16
N PRO A 3 11.15 8.07 16.57
CA PRO A 3 11.61 8.41 15.21
C PRO A 3 12.64 7.37 14.66
N GLY A 4 13.17 7.56 13.43
CA GLY A 4 14.34 6.79 12.97
C GLY A 4 14.87 7.18 11.59
N TYR A 5 15.57 8.31 11.52
CA TYR A 5 16.46 8.74 10.44
C TYR A 5 17.83 8.04 10.59
N CYS A 6 18.52 7.69 9.50
CA CYS A 6 19.89 8.15 9.17
C CYS A 6 20.58 7.32 8.08
N ASP A 7 21.40 8.05 7.34
CA ASP A 7 22.19 7.76 6.15
C ASP A 7 23.24 6.65 6.27
N ALA A 8 23.69 6.13 5.12
CA ALA A 8 25.12 6.08 4.79
C ALA A 8 25.36 5.91 3.28
N VAL A 9 26.11 6.89 2.76
CA VAL A 9 26.84 6.94 1.48
C VAL A 9 28.10 6.09 1.58
N GLN A 10 28.53 5.48 0.47
CA GLN A 10 29.92 5.20 0.06
C GLN A 10 29.86 4.31 -1.21
N ASP A 11 30.79 4.25 -2.15
CA ASP A 11 31.95 5.05 -2.61
C ASP A 11 32.53 4.18 -3.74
N SER A 12 32.89 4.75 -4.89
CA SER A 12 33.84 4.10 -5.81
C SER A 12 34.24 5.06 -6.93
N ALA A 13 35.25 5.86 -6.62
CA ALA A 13 36.20 6.37 -7.59
C ALA A 13 37.19 5.25 -7.99
N SER A 14 37.54 5.16 -9.28
CA SER A 14 38.76 4.54 -9.83
C SER A 14 38.70 4.68 -11.36
N THR A 15 39.75 4.91 -12.15
CA THR A 15 41.16 5.18 -11.92
C THR A 15 41.73 5.68 -13.25
N VAL A 16 42.63 6.66 -13.16
CA VAL A 16 43.45 7.24 -14.22
C VAL A 16 44.47 6.21 -14.72
N HIS A 17 44.66 6.08 -16.04
CA HIS A 17 45.90 5.55 -16.62
C HIS A 17 46.51 6.60 -17.56
N ARG A 18 47.51 7.31 -17.03
CA ARG A 18 48.54 8.02 -17.78
C ARG A 18 49.69 7.04 -18.02
N HIS A 19 50.14 6.94 -19.27
CA HIS A 19 51.50 6.51 -19.58
C HIS A 19 52.27 7.70 -20.13
N GLY A 20 53.37 8.06 -19.45
CA GLY A 20 54.52 8.73 -20.07
C GLY A 20 55.31 7.71 -20.91
N ASP A 21 56.49 7.96 -21.45
CA ASP A 21 57.45 9.06 -21.41
C ASP A 21 58.53 8.61 -22.41
N VAL A 22 58.99 9.41 -23.39
CA VAL A 22 60.33 9.22 -23.99
C VAL A 22 60.83 10.55 -24.58
N ARG A 23 61.90 11.07 -23.98
CA ARG A 23 62.79 12.09 -24.53
C ARG A 23 63.71 11.49 -25.59
N GLY A 24 63.99 12.25 -26.64
CA GLY A 24 65.07 11.99 -27.59
C GLY A 24 65.57 13.29 -28.17
N ASP A 25 66.63 13.82 -27.57
CA ASP A 25 67.40 14.97 -28.05
C ASP A 25 68.22 14.54 -29.28
N GLY A 26 68.36 15.42 -30.28
CA GLY A 26 69.06 15.09 -31.51
C GLY A 26 69.02 16.23 -32.53
N THR A 27 69.82 17.26 -32.26
CA THR A 27 70.14 18.31 -33.23
C THR A 27 70.93 17.73 -34.40
N HIS A 28 70.55 18.05 -35.64
CA HIS A 28 71.49 18.45 -36.70
C HIS A 28 70.75 19.11 -37.86
N ALA A 29 71.18 20.34 -38.15
CA ALA A 29 70.78 21.15 -39.28
C ALA A 29 71.18 20.50 -40.61
N ARG A 30 70.31 20.59 -41.62
CA ARG A 30 70.72 20.77 -43.03
C ARG A 30 69.63 21.52 -43.80
N ARG A 31 70.07 22.62 -44.42
CA ARG A 31 69.35 23.42 -45.41
C ARG A 31 68.81 22.55 -46.53
N GLY A 32 67.59 22.84 -46.95
CA GLY A 32 67.00 22.32 -48.18
C GLY A 32 65.78 23.15 -48.54
N VAL A 33 65.95 24.00 -49.54
CA VAL A 33 64.96 24.89 -50.16
C VAL A 33 63.71 24.10 -50.57
N ALA A 34 62.53 24.56 -50.16
CA ALA A 34 61.26 24.31 -50.86
C ALA A 34 60.24 25.35 -50.42
N GLU A 35 60.20 26.46 -51.15
CA GLU A 35 59.02 27.30 -51.25
C GLU A 35 57.82 26.43 -51.68
N SER A 36 56.62 26.78 -51.17
CA SER A 36 55.29 26.27 -51.58
C SER A 36 54.71 25.08 -50.79
N SER A 37 54.38 25.23 -49.51
CA SER A 37 53.57 24.22 -48.77
C SER A 37 52.66 24.75 -47.64
N GLU A 38 52.48 26.06 -47.46
CA GLU A 38 51.75 26.57 -46.27
C GLU A 38 50.23 26.71 -46.44
N PHE A 39 49.66 26.52 -47.63
CA PHE A 39 48.21 26.72 -47.86
C PHE A 39 47.35 25.45 -47.93
N LEU A 40 47.94 24.25 -47.84
CA LEU A 40 47.21 22.97 -47.96
C LEU A 40 47.02 22.20 -46.64
N GLN A 41 47.80 22.49 -45.59
CA GLN A 41 47.68 21.84 -44.28
C GLN A 41 46.35 22.08 -43.54
N PRO A 42 45.72 23.27 -43.60
CA PRO A 42 44.45 23.51 -42.90
C PRO A 42 43.28 22.69 -43.47
N ARG A 43 43.29 22.43 -44.79
CA ARG A 43 42.22 21.71 -45.49
C ARG A 43 42.23 20.21 -45.20
N ALA A 44 43.42 19.59 -45.18
CA ALA A 44 43.55 18.17 -44.84
C ALA A 44 43.20 17.91 -43.36
N ALA A 45 43.62 18.79 -42.45
CA ALA A 45 43.27 18.71 -41.03
C ALA A 45 41.75 18.89 -40.80
N ALA A 46 41.12 19.87 -41.46
CA ALA A 46 39.68 20.09 -41.39
C ALA A 46 38.87 18.89 -41.94
N GLN A 47 39.32 18.28 -43.04
CA GLN A 47 38.67 17.08 -43.60
C GLN A 47 38.81 15.87 -42.67
N ALA A 48 39.98 15.67 -42.04
CA ALA A 48 40.18 14.60 -41.07
C ALA A 48 39.30 14.77 -39.83
N GLN A 49 39.18 16.00 -39.31
CA GLN A 49 38.28 16.31 -38.19
C GLN A 49 36.81 16.08 -38.56
N ARG A 50 36.40 16.51 -39.75
CA ARG A 50 35.06 16.24 -40.30
C ARG A 50 34.77 14.74 -40.38
N ASN A 51 35.69 13.96 -40.93
CA ASN A 51 35.55 12.50 -41.05
C ASN A 51 35.44 11.82 -39.67
N ARG A 52 36.18 12.31 -38.66
CA ARG A 52 36.05 11.82 -37.28
C ARG A 52 34.67 12.11 -36.69
N MET A 53 34.18 13.35 -36.84
CA MET A 53 32.84 13.73 -36.36
C MET A 53 31.73 12.93 -37.03
N ILE A 54 31.87 12.64 -38.33
CA ILE A 54 30.95 11.77 -39.07
C ILE A 54 30.96 10.35 -38.48
N ALA A 55 32.14 9.76 -38.26
CA ALA A 55 32.26 8.42 -37.69
C ALA A 55 31.71 8.35 -36.25
N GLU A 56 31.96 9.37 -35.43
CA GLU A 56 31.40 9.50 -34.08
C GLU A 56 29.87 9.60 -34.12
N THR A 57 29.33 10.46 -34.98
CA THR A 57 27.87 10.64 -35.10
C THR A 57 27.19 9.37 -35.61
N HIS A 58 27.80 8.62 -36.52
CA HIS A 58 27.30 7.30 -36.92
C HIS A 58 27.28 6.32 -35.74
N ARG A 59 28.32 6.29 -34.90
CA ARG A 59 28.34 5.43 -33.71
C ARG A 59 27.25 5.81 -32.71
N GLU A 60 27.01 7.11 -32.50
CA GLU A 60 25.94 7.61 -31.63
C GLU A 60 24.56 7.17 -32.15
N ILE A 61 24.30 7.31 -33.46
CA ILE A 61 23.05 6.86 -34.10
C ILE A 61 22.88 5.34 -33.95
N GLU A 62 23.91 4.55 -34.23
CA GLU A 62 23.83 3.09 -34.13
C GLU A 62 23.63 2.62 -32.67
N ALA A 63 24.26 3.28 -31.71
CA ALA A 63 24.02 3.02 -30.29
C ALA A 63 22.56 3.35 -29.91
N ALA A 64 22.03 4.49 -30.36
CA ALA A 64 20.65 4.88 -30.11
C ALA A 64 19.64 3.93 -30.80
N LYS A 65 19.92 3.43 -32.01
CA LYS A 65 19.09 2.40 -32.68
C LYS A 65 19.04 1.11 -31.88
N LYS A 66 20.17 0.63 -31.35
CA LYS A 66 20.22 -0.55 -30.48
C LYS A 66 19.41 -0.36 -29.20
N VAL A 67 19.48 0.82 -28.60
CA VAL A 67 18.64 1.17 -27.43
C VAL A 67 17.16 1.15 -27.82
N LEU A 68 16.79 1.74 -28.94
CA LEU A 68 15.41 1.76 -29.42
C LEU A 68 14.86 0.34 -29.63
N GLU A 69 15.60 -0.53 -30.32
CA GLU A 69 15.21 -1.92 -30.55
C GLU A 69 15.04 -2.70 -29.23
N ALA A 70 16.00 -2.55 -28.30
CA ALA A 70 15.94 -3.19 -26.99
C ALA A 70 14.72 -2.72 -26.17
N VAL A 71 14.44 -1.41 -26.19
CA VAL A 71 13.30 -0.81 -25.49
C VAL A 71 11.97 -1.25 -26.11
N GLU A 72 11.88 -1.33 -27.44
CA GLU A 72 10.67 -1.80 -28.12
C GLU A 72 10.39 -3.28 -27.81
N LYS A 73 11.42 -4.13 -27.85
CA LYS A 73 11.30 -5.54 -27.44
C LYS A 73 10.90 -5.70 -25.97
N LYS A 74 11.47 -4.88 -25.08
CA LYS A 74 11.08 -4.91 -23.66
C LYS A 74 9.66 -4.37 -23.47
N GLY A 75 9.28 -3.35 -24.21
CA GLY A 75 7.94 -2.75 -24.16
C GLY A 75 6.83 -3.71 -24.61
N THR A 76 7.08 -4.57 -25.60
CA THR A 76 6.10 -5.62 -25.97
C THR A 76 5.94 -6.67 -24.87
N ALA A 77 7.03 -7.10 -24.25
CA ALA A 77 6.98 -8.02 -23.10
C ALA A 77 6.22 -7.40 -21.91
N THR A 78 6.53 -6.15 -21.54
CA THR A 78 5.84 -5.45 -20.44
C THR A 78 4.34 -5.24 -20.74
N LYS A 79 3.95 -5.01 -22.00
CA LYS A 79 2.51 -4.96 -22.38
C LYS A 79 1.82 -6.30 -22.11
N ALA A 80 2.44 -7.41 -22.51
CA ALA A 80 1.88 -8.74 -22.23
C ALA A 80 1.76 -9.01 -20.72
N GLU A 81 2.72 -8.53 -19.91
CA GLU A 81 2.63 -8.61 -18.45
C GLU A 81 1.49 -7.76 -17.88
N ILE A 82 1.25 -6.55 -18.41
CA ILE A 82 0.11 -5.71 -18.00
C ILE A 82 -1.21 -6.44 -18.26
N ASP A 83 -1.37 -7.03 -19.45
CA ASP A 83 -2.60 -7.77 -19.79
C ASP A 83 -2.80 -8.98 -18.88
N LYS A 84 -1.71 -9.71 -18.60
CA LYS A 84 -1.71 -10.82 -17.63
C LYS A 84 -2.13 -10.35 -16.24
N PHE A 85 -1.50 -9.30 -15.69
CA PHE A 85 -1.84 -8.78 -14.37
C PHE A 85 -3.26 -8.18 -14.32
N ALA A 86 -3.74 -7.58 -15.40
CA ALA A 86 -5.12 -7.10 -15.49
C ALA A 86 -6.12 -8.26 -15.41
N SER A 87 -5.88 -9.36 -16.13
CA SER A 87 -6.71 -10.57 -16.07
C SER A 87 -6.66 -11.22 -14.67
N GLN A 88 -5.48 -11.30 -14.06
CA GLN A 88 -5.32 -11.81 -12.70
C GLN A 88 -6.04 -10.93 -11.68
N LEU A 89 -5.91 -9.60 -11.77
CA LEU A 89 -6.59 -8.66 -10.89
C LEU A 89 -8.12 -8.78 -11.02
N GLN A 90 -8.64 -8.93 -12.24
CA GLN A 90 -10.07 -9.15 -12.47
C GLN A 90 -10.55 -10.46 -11.83
N THR A 91 -9.77 -11.53 -11.96
CA THR A 91 -10.06 -12.83 -11.35
C THR A 91 -10.07 -12.73 -9.83
N SER A 92 -9.00 -12.19 -9.23
CA SER A 92 -8.89 -12.02 -7.78
C SER A 92 -9.99 -11.10 -7.22
N ALA A 93 -10.36 -10.03 -7.93
CA ALA A 93 -11.46 -9.16 -7.51
C ALA A 93 -12.82 -9.88 -7.50
N ARG A 94 -13.06 -10.79 -8.45
CA ARG A 94 -14.27 -11.62 -8.47
C ARG A 94 -14.27 -12.63 -7.32
N GLN A 95 -13.12 -13.28 -7.07
CA GLN A 95 -12.95 -14.21 -5.95
C GLN A 95 -13.20 -13.50 -4.61
N LEU A 96 -12.53 -12.35 -4.38
CA LEU A 96 -12.72 -11.53 -3.20
C LEU A 96 -14.18 -11.14 -2.98
N LYS A 97 -14.90 -10.79 -4.05
CA LYS A 97 -16.34 -10.50 -3.93
C LYS A 97 -17.13 -11.73 -3.48
N GLY A 98 -16.83 -12.90 -4.04
CA GLY A 98 -17.46 -14.17 -3.66
C GLY A 98 -17.17 -14.55 -2.20
N THR A 99 -15.90 -14.48 -1.77
CA THR A 99 -15.52 -14.80 -0.38
C THR A 99 -16.05 -13.79 0.63
N THR A 100 -16.17 -12.51 0.25
CA THR A 100 -16.85 -11.50 1.09
C THR A 100 -18.35 -11.82 1.29
N GLN A 101 -19.02 -12.29 0.24
CA GLN A 101 -20.42 -12.72 0.35
C GLN A 101 -20.54 -13.96 1.23
N ALA A 102 -19.67 -14.96 1.02
CA ALA A 102 -19.65 -16.19 1.82
C ALA A 102 -19.37 -15.91 3.31
N GLU A 103 -18.43 -15.03 3.65
CA GLU A 103 -18.18 -14.61 5.03
C GLU A 103 -19.41 -13.93 5.65
N THR A 104 -20.09 -13.07 4.88
CA THR A 104 -21.31 -12.39 5.33
C THR A 104 -22.43 -13.39 5.61
N GLU A 105 -22.63 -14.38 4.73
CA GLU A 105 -23.62 -15.44 4.92
C GLU A 105 -23.27 -16.34 6.11
N ALA A 106 -21.99 -16.72 6.26
CA ALA A 106 -21.52 -17.50 7.39
C ALA A 106 -21.72 -16.77 8.72
N ARG A 107 -21.46 -15.45 8.76
CA ARG A 107 -21.73 -14.61 9.93
C ARG A 107 -23.22 -14.56 10.26
N LYS A 108 -24.09 -14.32 9.27
CA LYS A 108 -25.56 -14.32 9.48
C LYS A 108 -26.07 -15.67 9.98
N LYS A 109 -25.50 -16.77 9.48
CA LYS A 109 -25.85 -18.11 9.94
C LYS A 109 -25.41 -18.32 11.39
N LEU A 110 -24.21 -17.89 11.74
CA LEU A 110 -23.70 -17.99 13.12
C LEU A 110 -24.58 -17.18 14.08
N GLU A 111 -24.91 -15.93 13.75
CA GLU A 111 -25.78 -15.06 14.54
C GLU A 111 -27.16 -15.69 14.79
N LYS A 112 -27.78 -16.29 13.76
CA LYS A 112 -29.05 -17.01 13.94
C LYS A 112 -28.93 -18.21 14.86
N ILE A 113 -27.81 -18.93 14.82
CA ILE A 113 -27.56 -20.07 15.71
C ILE A 113 -27.35 -19.56 17.14
N GLU A 114 -26.59 -18.48 17.32
CA GLU A 114 -26.39 -17.83 18.62
C GLU A 114 -27.72 -17.41 19.24
N THR A 115 -28.57 -16.70 18.49
CA THR A 115 -29.93 -16.34 18.95
C THR A 115 -30.73 -17.59 19.32
N ALA A 116 -30.75 -18.62 18.47
CA ALA A 116 -31.49 -19.85 18.74
C ALA A 116 -30.96 -20.64 19.95
N ILE A 117 -29.68 -20.50 20.31
CA ILE A 117 -29.11 -21.09 21.53
C ILE A 117 -29.62 -20.32 22.74
N LEU A 118 -29.55 -18.99 22.72
CA LEU A 118 -29.99 -18.15 23.83
C LEU A 118 -31.52 -18.26 24.06
N GLU A 119 -32.32 -18.34 23.00
CA GLU A 119 -33.78 -18.53 23.09
C GLU A 119 -34.21 -19.89 23.67
N ARG A 120 -33.31 -20.89 23.66
CA ARG A 120 -33.58 -22.21 24.28
C ARG A 120 -33.33 -22.21 25.78
N GLU A 121 -32.60 -21.22 26.29
CA GLU A 121 -32.40 -21.06 27.71
C GLU A 121 -33.73 -20.65 28.36
N GLY A 122 -34.17 -21.39 29.37
CA GLY A 122 -35.39 -21.04 30.11
C GLY A 122 -35.16 -19.89 31.09
N ASP A 123 -36.25 -19.35 31.63
CA ASP A 123 -36.24 -18.23 32.60
C ASP A 123 -35.43 -18.54 33.88
N ASP A 124 -35.28 -19.82 34.24
CA ASP A 124 -34.49 -20.26 35.40
C ASP A 124 -32.99 -20.47 35.11
N SER A 125 -32.54 -20.26 33.86
CA SER A 125 -31.16 -20.45 33.44
C SER A 125 -30.19 -19.47 34.12
N GLU A 126 -28.90 -19.84 34.18
CA GLU A 126 -27.85 -18.91 34.64
C GLU A 126 -27.77 -17.67 33.74
N TYR A 127 -28.07 -17.82 32.45
CA TYR A 127 -28.13 -16.74 31.48
C TYR A 127 -29.25 -15.75 31.81
N ALA A 128 -30.50 -16.22 31.97
CA ALA A 128 -31.64 -15.37 32.31
C ALA A 128 -31.43 -14.64 33.64
N LYS A 129 -30.97 -15.34 34.68
CA LYS A 129 -30.64 -14.73 35.98
C LYS A 129 -29.58 -13.64 35.88
N LYS A 130 -28.60 -13.80 34.99
CA LYS A 130 -27.54 -12.80 34.80
C LYS A 130 -28.04 -11.58 34.05
N ILE A 131 -29.00 -11.73 33.12
CA ILE A 131 -29.71 -10.60 32.50
C ILE A 131 -30.45 -9.81 33.57
N ASP A 132 -31.25 -10.48 34.40
CA ASP A 132 -31.98 -9.82 35.50
C ASP A 132 -31.02 -9.07 36.45
N GLU A 133 -29.86 -9.67 36.77
CA GLU A 133 -28.82 -9.02 37.58
C GLU A 133 -28.27 -7.75 36.89
N ILE A 134 -28.04 -7.79 35.58
CA ILE A 134 -27.57 -6.62 34.82
C ILE A 134 -28.63 -5.51 34.85
N ASP A 135 -29.90 -5.84 34.60
CA ASP A 135 -30.99 -4.88 34.62
C ASP A 135 -31.13 -4.22 36.00
N ASP A 136 -31.04 -5.02 37.07
CA ASP A 136 -31.03 -4.53 38.45
C ASP A 136 -29.85 -3.59 38.73
N VAL A 137 -28.64 -3.94 38.28
CA VAL A 137 -27.44 -3.12 38.49
C VAL A 137 -27.49 -1.83 37.66
N GLN A 138 -27.98 -1.88 36.42
CA GLN A 138 -28.22 -0.70 35.59
C GLN A 138 -29.20 0.26 36.26
N LEU A 139 -30.32 -0.26 36.77
CA LEU A 139 -31.30 0.56 37.49
C LEU A 139 -30.68 1.24 38.72
N ARG A 140 -29.82 0.55 39.47
CA ARG A 140 -29.07 1.15 40.60
C ARG A 140 -28.09 2.22 40.14
N LEU A 141 -27.37 1.98 39.04
CA LEU A 141 -26.43 2.94 38.47
C LEU A 141 -27.15 4.22 38.03
N GLU A 142 -28.33 4.10 37.43
CA GLU A 142 -29.21 5.22 37.06
C GLU A 142 -29.71 6.00 38.28
N GLN A 143 -30.16 5.32 39.34
CA GLN A 143 -30.55 5.98 40.59
C GLN A 143 -29.39 6.81 41.16
N GLU A 144 -28.19 6.25 41.19
CA GLU A 144 -27.00 6.97 41.65
C GLU A 144 -26.63 8.13 40.70
N PHE A 145 -26.77 7.95 39.39
CA PHE A 145 -26.59 9.01 38.38
C PHE A 145 -27.51 10.21 38.64
N HIS A 146 -28.82 9.96 38.79
CA HIS A 146 -29.81 11.01 39.05
C HIS A 146 -29.59 11.66 40.42
N ARG A 147 -29.28 10.88 41.46
CA ARG A 147 -28.96 11.38 42.81
C ARG A 147 -27.77 12.35 42.79
N ILE A 148 -26.67 11.99 42.14
CA ILE A 148 -25.43 12.77 42.13
C ILE A 148 -25.60 14.04 41.29
N LEU A 149 -26.23 13.93 40.12
CA LEU A 149 -26.44 15.08 39.22
C LEU A 149 -27.67 15.91 39.60
N LYS A 150 -28.45 15.48 40.60
CA LYS A 150 -29.72 16.11 41.03
C LYS A 150 -30.69 16.27 39.86
N ARG A 151 -30.72 15.27 38.97
CA ARG A 151 -31.64 15.21 37.83
C ARG A 151 -32.92 14.49 38.29
N PRO A 152 -34.09 14.81 37.73
CA PRO A 152 -35.30 14.03 38.01
C PRO A 152 -35.07 12.58 37.61
N GLU A 153 -35.52 11.65 38.44
CA GLU A 153 -35.50 10.23 38.11
C GLU A 153 -36.48 9.97 36.96
N ASN A 154 -35.96 9.49 35.84
CA ASN A 154 -36.78 9.15 34.68
C ASN A 154 -37.12 7.65 34.72
N LEU A 155 -37.94 7.25 35.70
CA LEU A 155 -38.38 5.86 35.94
C LEU A 155 -39.45 5.36 34.95
N LYS A 156 -39.61 5.98 33.78
CA LYS A 156 -40.70 5.57 32.87
C LYS A 156 -40.33 4.28 32.15
N ALA A 157 -41.07 3.23 32.49
CA ALA A 157 -41.07 1.90 31.88
C ALA A 157 -41.68 1.89 30.45
N ASP A 158 -41.13 2.70 29.55
CA ASP A 158 -41.49 2.67 28.13
C ASP A 158 -40.42 1.92 27.32
N GLU A 159 -40.80 1.42 26.14
CA GLU A 159 -39.97 0.65 25.19
C GLU A 159 -38.66 1.36 24.74
N ASP A 160 -38.45 2.61 25.14
CA ASP A 160 -37.30 3.46 24.77
C ASP A 160 -36.35 3.79 25.94
N ILE A 161 -36.41 3.07 27.07
CA ILE A 161 -35.51 3.28 28.22
C ILE A 161 -34.03 3.33 27.80
N ASP A 162 -33.58 2.40 26.94
CA ASP A 162 -32.17 2.35 26.52
C ASP A 162 -31.75 3.53 25.64
N GLN A 163 -32.64 4.01 24.76
CA GLN A 163 -32.37 5.22 23.97
C GLN A 163 -32.28 6.44 24.88
N HIS A 164 -33.16 6.52 25.87
CA HIS A 164 -33.16 7.60 26.84
C HIS A 164 -31.87 7.60 27.68
N ARG A 165 -31.44 6.45 28.19
CA ARG A 165 -30.16 6.27 28.91
C ARG A 165 -28.97 6.77 28.09
N LEU A 166 -28.91 6.38 26.81
CA LEU A 166 -27.84 6.82 25.89
C LEU A 166 -27.83 8.34 25.69
N LEU A 167 -28.99 8.97 25.54
CA LEU A 167 -29.13 10.42 25.40
C LEU A 167 -28.73 11.16 26.69
N GLU A 168 -29.12 10.64 27.86
CA GLU A 168 -28.74 11.23 29.14
C GLU A 168 -27.22 11.16 29.36
N LEU A 169 -26.59 10.02 29.07
CA LEU A 169 -25.14 9.87 29.13
C LEU A 169 -24.41 10.78 28.13
N ALA A 170 -24.97 10.99 26.94
CA ALA A 170 -24.42 11.90 25.94
C ALA A 170 -24.47 13.37 26.41
N SER A 171 -25.47 13.75 27.21
CA SER A 171 -25.64 15.11 27.74
C SER A 171 -24.71 15.47 28.90
N VAL A 172 -23.96 14.50 29.46
CA VAL A 172 -23.13 14.71 30.66
C VAL A 172 -21.87 15.50 30.33
N THR A 173 -21.68 16.64 30.99
CA THR A 173 -20.48 17.48 30.81
C THR A 173 -19.23 16.83 31.43
N PRO A 174 -18.01 17.24 31.03
CA PRO A 174 -16.78 16.74 31.65
C PRO A 174 -16.73 16.93 33.18
N GLU A 175 -17.28 18.03 33.70
CA GLU A 175 -17.34 18.33 35.13
C GLU A 175 -18.30 17.38 35.86
N GLU A 176 -19.47 17.12 35.26
CA GLU A 176 -20.45 16.17 35.79
C GLU A 176 -19.89 14.73 35.78
N ARG A 177 -19.19 14.33 34.70
CA ARG A 177 -18.48 13.04 34.67
C ARG A 177 -17.43 12.93 35.76
N ALA A 178 -16.66 13.99 36.01
CA ALA A 178 -15.68 14.02 37.10
C ALA A 178 -16.35 13.93 38.48
N LYS A 179 -17.57 14.47 38.64
CA LYS A 179 -18.36 14.34 39.87
C LYS A 179 -18.85 12.90 40.07
N LEU A 180 -19.39 12.27 39.04
CA LEU A 180 -19.84 10.87 39.06
C LEU A 180 -18.70 9.93 39.45
N LYS A 181 -17.53 10.06 38.80
CA LYS A 181 -16.35 9.23 39.07
C LYS A 181 -15.76 9.36 40.48
N ARG A 182 -16.04 10.45 41.18
CA ARG A 182 -15.57 10.68 42.56
C ARG A 182 -16.53 10.14 43.60
N ASP A 183 -17.78 9.87 43.23
CA ASP A 183 -18.75 9.29 44.15
C ASP A 183 -18.52 7.78 44.24
N ALA A 184 -18.29 7.29 45.46
CA ALA A 184 -17.93 5.89 45.69
C ALA A 184 -19.06 4.92 45.30
N LYS A 185 -20.33 5.30 45.49
CA LYS A 185 -21.46 4.41 45.20
C LYS A 185 -21.68 4.27 43.70
N TYR A 186 -21.53 5.37 42.96
CA TYR A 186 -21.59 5.33 41.50
C TYR A 186 -20.45 4.49 40.92
N ALA A 187 -19.23 4.67 41.41
CA ALA A 187 -18.07 3.88 40.97
C ALA A 187 -18.23 2.38 41.30
N GLU A 188 -18.80 2.03 42.46
CA GLU A 188 -19.10 0.65 42.84
C GLU A 188 -20.17 0.02 41.93
N ALA A 189 -21.25 0.75 41.64
CA ALA A 189 -22.29 0.29 40.72
C ALA A 189 -21.77 0.13 39.28
N GLU A 190 -20.91 1.03 38.82
CA GLU A 190 -20.26 0.95 37.50
C GLU A 190 -19.36 -0.29 37.41
N ASP A 191 -18.53 -0.55 38.43
CA ASP A 191 -17.68 -1.74 38.49
C ASP A 191 -18.50 -3.04 38.55
N HIS A 192 -19.59 -3.05 39.31
CA HIS A 192 -20.52 -4.18 39.34
C HIS A 192 -21.18 -4.42 37.98
N LEU A 193 -21.58 -3.37 37.26
CA LEU A 193 -22.16 -3.51 35.93
C LEU A 193 -21.15 -4.12 34.95
N ILE A 194 -19.91 -3.62 34.97
CA ILE A 194 -18.83 -4.15 34.12
C ILE A 194 -18.58 -5.63 34.41
N LYS A 195 -18.52 -6.02 35.69
CA LYS A 195 -18.37 -7.42 36.10
C LYS A 195 -19.54 -8.28 35.64
N ALA A 196 -20.77 -7.80 35.84
CA ALA A 196 -21.97 -8.54 35.44
C ALA A 196 -22.02 -8.77 33.91
N CYS A 197 -21.67 -7.76 33.11
CA CYS A 197 -21.54 -7.90 31.66
C CYS A 197 -20.45 -8.91 31.26
N HIS A 198 -19.29 -8.89 31.92
CA HIS A 198 -18.24 -9.88 31.67
C HIS A 198 -18.68 -11.31 32.00
N ASP A 199 -19.37 -11.50 33.13
CA ASP A 199 -19.92 -12.80 33.52
C ASP A 199 -20.96 -13.29 32.49
N LEU A 200 -21.86 -12.41 32.03
CA LEU A 200 -22.83 -12.74 30.98
C LEU A 200 -22.14 -13.23 29.71
N THR A 201 -21.13 -12.49 29.22
CA THR A 201 -20.34 -12.91 28.05
C THR A 201 -19.66 -14.27 28.27
N SER A 202 -19.18 -14.54 29.48
CA SER A 202 -18.60 -15.85 29.83
C SER A 202 -19.66 -16.97 29.79
N ILE A 203 -20.87 -16.70 30.28
CA ILE A 203 -22.00 -17.65 30.25
C ILE A 203 -22.40 -17.93 28.81
N GLU A 204 -22.63 -16.90 27.99
CA GLU A 204 -22.94 -17.02 26.55
C GLU A 204 -21.89 -17.86 25.82
N HIS A 205 -20.61 -17.54 26.02
CA HIS A 205 -19.53 -18.29 25.42
C HIS A 205 -19.53 -19.76 25.86
N GLY A 206 -19.81 -20.02 27.14
CA GLY A 206 -19.98 -21.36 27.68
C GLY A 206 -21.13 -22.14 27.03
N LEU A 207 -22.26 -21.47 26.72
CA LEU A 207 -23.39 -22.06 26.00
C LEU A 207 -23.02 -22.39 24.55
N PHE A 208 -22.44 -21.43 23.84
CA PHE A 208 -22.01 -21.58 22.46
C PHE A 208 -20.98 -22.70 22.28
N LEU A 209 -20.01 -22.81 23.19
CA LEU A 209 -19.01 -23.89 23.18
C LEU A 209 -19.57 -25.27 23.51
N LYS A 210 -20.79 -25.39 24.03
CA LYS A 210 -21.44 -26.70 24.21
C LYS A 210 -22.19 -27.13 22.96
N ASP A 211 -22.66 -26.17 22.16
CA ASP A 211 -23.45 -26.43 20.96
C ASP A 211 -22.58 -26.91 19.78
N LYS A 212 -23.01 -28.01 19.15
CA LYS A 212 -22.28 -28.62 18.00
C LYS A 212 -22.48 -27.83 16.72
N GLU A 213 -23.66 -27.26 16.52
CA GLU A 213 -24.01 -26.50 15.32
C GLU A 213 -23.26 -25.17 15.31
N TRP A 214 -23.17 -24.51 16.47
CA TRP A 214 -22.36 -23.30 16.65
C TRP A 214 -20.89 -23.56 16.34
N LYS A 215 -20.29 -24.65 16.86
CA LYS A 215 -18.90 -25.00 16.55
C LYS A 215 -18.65 -25.16 15.06
N ALA A 216 -19.55 -25.87 14.37
CA ALA A 216 -19.44 -26.07 12.93
C ALA A 216 -19.60 -24.75 12.15
N ALA A 217 -20.58 -23.92 12.54
CA ALA A 217 -20.81 -22.61 11.91
C ALA A 217 -19.66 -21.62 12.17
N ASN A 218 -19.12 -21.59 13.38
CA ASN A 218 -17.98 -20.74 13.73
C ASN A 218 -16.71 -21.18 13.01
N ALA A 219 -16.47 -22.49 12.87
CA ALA A 219 -15.38 -23.01 12.03
C ALA A 219 -15.55 -22.60 10.56
N ALA A 220 -16.75 -22.70 10.00
CA ALA A 220 -17.05 -22.27 8.64
C ALA A 220 -16.86 -20.74 8.47
N ARG A 221 -17.28 -19.93 9.44
CA ARG A 221 -17.02 -18.48 9.45
C ARG A 221 -15.54 -18.17 9.48
N THR A 222 -14.78 -18.89 10.30
CA THR A 222 -13.32 -18.70 10.43
C THR A 222 -12.62 -19.03 9.11
N ALA A 223 -12.96 -20.16 8.48
CA ALA A 223 -12.45 -20.51 7.15
C ALA A 223 -12.80 -19.45 6.10
N ALA A 224 -14.07 -18.99 6.05
CA ALA A 224 -14.48 -17.94 5.11
C ALA A 224 -13.75 -16.60 5.34
N HIS A 225 -13.42 -16.27 6.60
CA HIS A 225 -12.63 -15.10 6.94
C HIS A 225 -11.18 -15.22 6.43
N GLU A 226 -10.56 -16.38 6.65
CA GLU A 226 -9.19 -16.68 6.17
C GLU A 226 -9.13 -16.62 4.64
N ASP A 227 -10.09 -17.23 3.95
CA ASP A 227 -10.21 -17.18 2.49
C ASP A 227 -10.34 -15.73 1.99
N ARG A 228 -11.19 -14.91 2.62
CA ARG A 228 -11.32 -13.49 2.27
C ARG A 228 -10.02 -12.72 2.49
N GLN A 229 -9.30 -12.97 3.58
CA GLN A 229 -8.02 -12.31 3.84
C GLN A 229 -6.97 -12.68 2.79
N GLN A 230 -6.93 -13.95 2.39
CA GLN A 230 -6.04 -14.43 1.34
C GLN A 230 -6.38 -13.77 -0.01
N ASP A 231 -7.64 -13.78 -0.41
CA ASP A 231 -8.10 -13.14 -1.66
C ASP A 231 -7.85 -11.62 -1.68
N ALA A 232 -7.99 -10.95 -0.54
CA ALA A 232 -7.70 -9.53 -0.39
C ALA A 232 -6.20 -9.26 -0.60
N THR A 233 -5.35 -10.12 -0.03
CA THR A 233 -3.90 -10.07 -0.21
C THR A 233 -3.51 -10.29 -1.67
N ASP A 234 -4.10 -11.28 -2.34
CA ASP A 234 -3.86 -11.57 -3.74
C ASP A 234 -4.32 -10.44 -4.66
N THR A 235 -5.50 -9.88 -4.40
CA THR A 235 -6.01 -8.71 -5.11
C THR A 235 -5.06 -7.52 -4.99
N ARG A 236 -4.56 -7.24 -3.77
CA ARG A 236 -3.59 -6.16 -3.53
C ARG A 236 -2.27 -6.42 -4.26
N ARG A 237 -1.74 -7.64 -4.17
CA ARG A 237 -0.49 -8.04 -4.85
C ARG A 237 -0.60 -7.84 -6.36
N ASN A 238 -1.68 -8.34 -6.97
CA ASN A 238 -1.92 -8.22 -8.41
C ASN A 238 -2.11 -6.75 -8.83
N GLY A 239 -2.77 -5.93 -8.00
CA GLY A 239 -2.92 -4.49 -8.23
C GLY A 239 -1.59 -3.73 -8.18
N MET A 240 -0.68 -4.11 -7.27
CA MET A 240 0.68 -3.54 -7.21
C MET A 240 1.51 -3.95 -8.43
N ALA A 241 1.49 -5.23 -8.81
CA ALA A 241 2.21 -5.74 -9.97
C ALA A 241 1.76 -5.08 -11.29
N ALA A 242 0.44 -4.96 -11.50
CA ALA A 242 -0.12 -4.23 -12.63
C ALA A 242 0.35 -2.76 -12.67
N SER A 243 0.39 -2.11 -11.51
CA SER A 243 0.83 -0.72 -11.38
C SER A 243 2.32 -0.55 -11.67
N GLN A 244 3.14 -1.50 -11.22
CA GLN A 244 4.58 -1.52 -11.49
C GLN A 244 4.85 -1.70 -12.99
N ALA A 245 4.19 -2.68 -13.63
CA ALA A 245 4.35 -2.93 -15.07
C ALA A 245 3.93 -1.69 -15.91
N LYS A 246 2.87 -0.97 -15.50
CA LYS A 246 2.48 0.30 -16.13
C LYS A 246 3.54 1.39 -15.99
N ARG A 247 4.17 1.52 -14.81
CA ARG A 247 5.27 2.49 -14.60
C ARG A 247 6.48 2.14 -15.47
N GLU A 248 6.83 0.87 -15.55
CA GLU A 248 7.91 0.39 -16.40
C GLU A 248 7.64 0.69 -17.87
N LEU A 249 6.43 0.42 -18.37
CA LEU A 249 6.05 0.74 -19.74
C LEU A 249 6.18 2.25 -20.04
N LYS A 250 5.79 3.12 -19.09
CA LYS A 250 5.96 4.57 -19.24
C LYS A 250 7.44 4.97 -19.29
N SER A 251 8.28 4.36 -18.46
CA SER A 251 9.73 4.57 -18.49
C SER A 251 10.33 4.14 -19.83
N LEU A 252 9.93 2.98 -20.35
CA LEU A 252 10.36 2.49 -21.66
C LEU A 252 9.93 3.44 -22.79
N ALA A 253 8.70 3.96 -22.74
CA ALA A 253 8.25 4.95 -23.71
C ALA A 253 9.11 6.23 -23.69
N SER A 254 9.55 6.68 -22.51
CA SER A 254 10.47 7.82 -22.37
C SER A 254 11.83 7.53 -23.00
N LEU A 255 12.41 6.36 -22.73
CA LEU A 255 13.70 5.95 -23.31
C LEU A 255 13.62 5.82 -24.84
N ALA A 256 12.50 5.29 -25.37
CA ALA A 256 12.28 5.22 -26.81
C ALA A 256 12.21 6.63 -27.45
N ALA A 257 11.54 7.58 -26.79
CA ALA A 257 11.48 8.96 -27.26
C ALA A 257 12.86 9.63 -27.26
N GLU A 258 13.65 9.42 -26.21
CA GLU A 258 15.03 9.92 -26.11
C GLU A 258 15.92 9.32 -27.21
N ALA A 259 15.89 8.00 -27.41
CA ALA A 259 16.64 7.34 -28.47
C ALA A 259 16.27 7.89 -29.87
N ARG A 260 14.98 8.10 -30.14
CA ARG A 260 14.51 8.72 -31.39
C ARG A 260 14.99 10.16 -31.54
N SER A 261 15.05 10.93 -30.45
CA SER A 261 15.59 12.29 -30.46
C SER A 261 17.10 12.30 -30.80
N VAL A 262 17.88 11.39 -30.21
CA VAL A 262 19.31 11.23 -30.50
C VAL A 262 19.54 10.83 -31.96
N ILE A 263 18.76 9.89 -32.49
CA ILE A 263 18.82 9.50 -33.90
C ILE A 263 18.55 10.71 -34.80
N ALA A 264 17.46 11.45 -34.55
CA ALA A 264 17.09 12.61 -35.36
C ALA A 264 18.14 13.73 -35.30
N ALA A 265 18.71 14.00 -34.13
CA ALA A 265 19.79 14.97 -33.94
C ALA A 265 21.08 14.54 -34.65
N GLY A 266 21.45 13.26 -34.55
CA GLY A 266 22.58 12.68 -35.26
C GLY A 266 22.42 12.77 -36.77
N GLU A 267 21.24 12.43 -37.30
CA GLU A 267 20.92 12.54 -38.73
C GLU A 267 20.97 13.99 -39.23
N ALA A 268 20.51 14.95 -38.44
CA ALA A 268 20.62 16.37 -38.76
C ALA A 268 22.08 16.82 -38.79
N ARG A 269 22.91 16.35 -37.85
CA ARG A 269 24.35 16.63 -37.80
C ARG A 269 25.10 16.02 -38.99
N LEU A 270 24.77 14.78 -39.38
CA LEU A 270 25.32 14.16 -40.60
C LEU A 270 24.95 14.94 -41.87
N ARG A 271 23.71 15.45 -41.95
CA ARG A 271 23.28 16.35 -43.05
C ARG A 271 24.10 17.63 -43.10
N GLN A 272 24.31 18.30 -41.96
CA GLN A 272 25.14 19.51 -41.87
C GLN A 272 26.60 19.25 -42.25
N LEU A 273 27.14 18.09 -41.87
CA LEU A 273 28.49 17.66 -42.23
C LEU A 273 28.58 17.13 -43.67
N GLY A 274 27.53 17.18 -44.48
CA GLY A 274 27.51 16.72 -45.87
C GLY A 274 27.79 15.22 -46.01
N ALA A 275 27.41 14.43 -45.01
CA ALA A 275 27.58 12.98 -44.92
C ALA A 275 26.27 12.20 -45.05
N SER A 276 25.14 12.89 -45.21
CA SER A 276 23.86 12.26 -45.57
C SER A 276 23.95 11.63 -46.96
N GLY A 277 23.83 10.30 -47.05
CA GLY A 277 23.69 9.55 -48.31
C GLY A 277 22.54 10.08 -49.18
N ARG A 278 22.42 9.89 -50.50
CA ARG A 278 22.74 8.74 -51.36
C ARG A 278 22.61 7.38 -50.69
#